data_AF-A0A1E5NEP4-F1
#
_entry.id   AF-A0A1E5NEP4-F1
#
_cell.length_a   1.000
_cell.length_b   1.000
_cell.length_c   1.000
_cell.angle_alpha   90.00
_cell.angle_beta   90.00
_cell.angle_gamma   90.00
#
_symmetry.space_group_name_H-M   'P 1'
#
loop_
_entity.id
_entity.type
_entity.pdbx_description
1 polymer ?
#
loop_
_entity_poly.entity_id
_entity_poly.type
_entity_poly.pdbx_seq_one_letter_code
_entity_poly.pdbx_strand_id
1 'polypeptide(L)'
;MKKNFINNNKKFYFLLLLLILVIVMIISCKKVNILSPTHIPPPTDFRIPEDSIPGHVDVTPMPAQNGEVFGSFSKKFKYQGKWYILAGYMYNYDPKSKTLTKTANNVLLEIDNNANINIYAKNVDYSIFSRLKNISVIENDKIIYEPDTCGSFFMSNISVLGDNIINSIVYDSTYYTSSDLFNWQTNGSADNVRYKMPTPNPNNPNESFQGGYGMGVSSFFQFKDYIYLMGLKETFYEQNPSGRRPVNAPSYTVSKNYYYRIHKSKDTSVGANWEKIDNTPWGERSGAENNYGYDIAIDKDKIYFTGGYRCYYEYDPSISKWRLRVEILRDDKRIWSSTDGVHWTLEPNSDAYKKAEKIDILDNTFKGLDKYLPNRIKTPEEPNWVKLDNGIYYKSDNTYSYKGIDGKGYYYPEPPYAEIDAAYKRGEEYFTVSETHLKGAGKNQFFAAREKPNEADSWKLITPIDYTDNLMVWQSGGEKVLLNINNKVIQLVDYYQIDIMLKSPPIQSYTTLLNYFREWAKKFREGYYDSFQGGFIIDIQTAMYYDARADMVEAYMKNYKEYIMPDDAITHYTVEFRY
;
A
#
# COMPACT_ATOMS: atom_id res chain seq x y z
N MET A 1 9.55 -82.75 -53.72
CA MET A 1 8.67 -82.16 -52.67
C MET A 1 9.40 -81.13 -51.80
N LYS A 2 9.98 -80.06 -52.38
CA LYS A 2 10.66 -78.98 -51.60
C LYS A 2 10.56 -77.57 -52.20
N LYS A 3 9.81 -77.37 -53.28
CA LYS A 3 9.63 -76.05 -53.93
C LYS A 3 8.30 -75.34 -53.62
N ASN A 4 7.29 -76.04 -53.08
CA ASN A 4 5.98 -75.43 -52.74
C ASN A 4 5.86 -74.92 -51.30
N PHE A 5 6.83 -75.21 -50.42
CA PHE A 5 6.82 -74.71 -49.03
C PHE A 5 7.44 -73.31 -48.88
N ILE A 6 8.33 -72.89 -49.79
CA ILE A 6 9.03 -71.60 -49.71
C ILE A 6 8.16 -70.46 -50.28
N ASN A 7 7.31 -70.73 -51.28
CA ASN A 7 6.47 -69.69 -51.89
C ASN A 7 5.20 -69.36 -51.08
N ASN A 8 4.62 -70.34 -50.37
CA ASN A 8 3.46 -70.10 -49.50
C ASN A 8 3.84 -69.36 -48.21
N ASN A 9 5.04 -69.59 -47.67
CA ASN A 9 5.52 -68.83 -46.51
C ASN A 9 5.90 -67.39 -46.88
N LYS A 10 6.45 -67.11 -48.08
CA LYS A 10 6.71 -65.72 -48.52
C LYS A 10 5.42 -64.90 -48.64
N LYS A 11 4.34 -65.47 -49.16
CA LYS A 11 3.02 -64.80 -49.18
C LYS A 11 2.49 -64.57 -47.77
N PHE A 12 2.65 -65.54 -46.86
CA PHE A 12 2.22 -65.38 -45.47
C PHE A 12 3.03 -64.32 -44.72
N TYR A 13 4.36 -64.30 -44.85
CA TYR A 13 5.22 -63.25 -44.29
C TYR A 13 4.95 -61.89 -44.91
N PHE A 14 4.67 -61.83 -46.22
CA PHE A 14 4.29 -60.59 -46.89
C PHE A 14 2.94 -60.08 -46.40
N LEU A 15 1.94 -60.95 -46.23
CA LEU A 15 0.64 -60.62 -45.64
C LEU A 15 0.77 -60.19 -44.17
N LEU A 16 1.62 -60.86 -43.38
CA LEU A 16 1.89 -60.49 -41.99
C LEU A 16 2.59 -59.12 -41.91
N LEU A 17 3.57 -58.87 -42.79
CA LEU A 17 4.27 -57.60 -42.86
C LEU A 17 3.32 -56.48 -43.29
N LEU A 18 2.44 -56.73 -44.27
CA LEU A 18 1.42 -55.78 -44.70
C LEU A 18 0.42 -55.49 -43.58
N LEU A 19 0.01 -56.51 -42.81
CA LEU A 19 -0.87 -56.36 -41.66
C LEU A 19 -0.22 -55.53 -40.56
N ILE A 20 1.06 -55.76 -40.26
CA ILE A 20 1.83 -54.96 -39.29
C ILE A 20 1.96 -53.52 -39.79
N LEU A 21 2.22 -53.30 -41.08
CA LEU A 21 2.34 -51.97 -41.67
C LEU A 21 1.02 -51.20 -41.64
N VAL A 22 -0.10 -51.89 -41.88
CA VAL A 22 -1.46 -51.33 -41.73
C VAL A 22 -1.75 -51.01 -40.25
N ILE A 23 -1.37 -51.88 -39.31
CA ILE A 23 -1.54 -51.61 -37.86
C ILE A 23 -0.68 -50.41 -37.43
N VAL A 24 0.57 -50.30 -37.90
CA VAL A 24 1.45 -49.15 -37.62
C VAL A 24 0.90 -47.86 -38.25
N MET A 25 0.34 -47.91 -39.47
CA MET A 25 -0.34 -46.75 -40.06
C MET A 25 -1.62 -46.35 -39.29
N ILE A 26 -2.41 -47.31 -38.81
CA ILE A 26 -3.61 -47.03 -37.99
C ILE A 26 -3.22 -46.42 -36.64
N ILE A 27 -2.13 -46.89 -36.01
CA ILE A 27 -1.62 -46.33 -34.74
C ILE A 27 -0.96 -44.96 -34.97
N SER A 28 -0.30 -44.74 -36.11
CA SER A 28 0.34 -43.46 -36.47
C SER A 28 -0.65 -42.36 -36.91
N CYS A 29 -1.92 -42.70 -37.18
CA CYS A 29 -2.98 -41.74 -37.50
C CYS A 29 -3.90 -41.39 -36.32
N LYS A 30 -3.60 -41.88 -35.11
CA LYS A 30 -4.11 -41.27 -33.87
C LYS A 30 -2.97 -40.45 -33.27
N LYS A 31 -3.15 -39.13 -33.19
CA LYS A 31 -2.40 -38.28 -32.24
C LYS A 31 -2.59 -38.89 -30.85
N VAL A 32 -1.63 -39.72 -30.42
CA VAL A 32 -1.51 -40.09 -29.02
C VAL A 32 -0.87 -38.88 -28.36
N ASN A 33 -1.72 -38.00 -27.86
CA ASN A 33 -1.30 -36.87 -27.06
C ASN A 33 -1.02 -37.38 -25.64
N ILE A 34 0.22 -37.80 -25.41
CA ILE A 34 0.73 -38.38 -24.14
C ILE A 34 0.85 -37.29 -23.03
N LEU A 35 0.38 -36.07 -23.28
CA LEU A 35 0.37 -34.95 -22.33
C LEU A 35 -1.00 -34.26 -22.18
N SER A 36 -2.10 -34.91 -22.59
CA SER A 36 -3.45 -34.37 -22.29
C SER A 36 -3.91 -34.86 -20.91
N PRO A 37 -4.31 -33.97 -19.98
CA PRO A 37 -5.04 -34.39 -18.80
C PRO A 37 -6.36 -35.07 -19.23
N THR A 38 -6.59 -36.30 -18.80
CA THR A 38 -7.83 -37.08 -19.04
C THR A 38 -9.05 -36.53 -18.30
N HIS A 39 -8.89 -35.43 -17.57
CA HIS A 39 -9.96 -34.59 -17.05
C HIS A 39 -9.49 -33.15 -17.13
N ILE A 40 -9.83 -32.48 -18.23
CA ILE A 40 -10.04 -31.04 -18.17
C ILE A 40 -11.44 -30.92 -17.57
N PRO A 41 -11.61 -30.43 -16.32
CA PRO A 41 -12.94 -30.10 -15.84
C PRO A 41 -13.59 -29.21 -16.90
N PRO A 42 -14.91 -29.32 -17.15
CA PRO A 42 -15.58 -28.35 -18.02
C PRO A 42 -15.13 -26.96 -17.57
N PRO A 43 -14.83 -26.02 -18.49
CA PRO A 43 -14.54 -24.65 -18.10
C PRO A 43 -15.59 -24.28 -17.07
N THR A 44 -15.17 -23.94 -15.85
CA THR A 44 -16.11 -23.45 -14.86
C THR A 44 -16.90 -22.38 -15.57
N ASP A 45 -18.20 -22.60 -15.75
CA ASP A 45 -19.01 -21.59 -16.42
C ASP A 45 -19.08 -20.45 -15.44
N PHE A 46 -18.16 -19.51 -15.65
CA PHE A 46 -18.03 -18.39 -14.78
C PHE A 46 -19.20 -17.46 -15.03
N ARG A 47 -20.01 -17.56 -16.09
CA ARG A 47 -21.11 -16.62 -16.34
C ARG A 47 -22.13 -16.62 -15.19
N ILE A 48 -22.62 -15.44 -14.83
CA ILE A 48 -23.75 -15.34 -13.91
C ILE A 48 -24.92 -16.04 -14.64
N PRO A 49 -25.63 -16.99 -14.01
CA PRO A 49 -26.86 -17.53 -14.57
C PRO A 49 -27.78 -16.41 -15.05
N GLU A 50 -28.40 -16.54 -16.22
CA GLU A 50 -29.22 -15.47 -16.82
C GLU A 50 -30.32 -14.97 -15.87
N ASP A 51 -30.88 -15.86 -15.05
CA ASP A 51 -31.88 -15.54 -14.00
C ASP A 51 -31.34 -14.68 -12.85
N SER A 52 -30.02 -14.51 -12.78
CA SER A 52 -29.27 -13.77 -11.78
C SER A 52 -28.54 -12.57 -12.38
N ILE A 53 -28.78 -12.28 -13.66
CA ILE A 53 -28.44 -11.02 -14.32
C ILE A 53 -29.70 -10.15 -14.28
N PRO A 54 -29.62 -8.90 -13.79
CA PRO A 54 -30.80 -8.06 -13.75
C PRO A 54 -31.27 -7.77 -15.18
N GLY A 55 -32.49 -8.18 -15.52
CA GLY A 55 -33.11 -7.87 -16.80
C GLY A 55 -33.34 -6.37 -17.00
N HIS A 56 -33.37 -5.59 -15.92
CA HIS A 56 -33.47 -4.13 -15.95
C HIS A 56 -32.80 -3.47 -14.73
N VAL A 57 -32.28 -2.25 -14.88
CA VAL A 57 -31.80 -1.43 -13.77
C VAL A 57 -32.52 -0.09 -13.79
N ASP A 58 -33.19 0.26 -12.70
CA ASP A 58 -33.73 1.61 -12.54
C ASP A 58 -32.67 2.50 -11.91
N VAL A 59 -32.45 3.65 -12.53
CA VAL A 59 -31.57 4.69 -12.03
C VAL A 59 -32.40 5.93 -11.76
N THR A 60 -32.51 6.31 -10.49
CA THR A 60 -33.26 7.50 -10.08
C THR A 60 -32.27 8.56 -9.55
N PRO A 61 -32.07 9.68 -10.27
CA PRO A 61 -31.24 10.78 -9.78
C PRO A 61 -31.93 11.46 -8.60
N MET A 62 -31.15 11.84 -7.58
CA MET A 62 -31.62 12.61 -6.44
C MET A 62 -31.09 14.04 -6.51
N PRO A 63 -31.95 15.01 -6.89
CA PRO A 63 -31.54 16.40 -7.06
C PRO A 63 -30.95 16.98 -5.79
N ALA A 64 -29.91 17.79 -5.95
CA ALA A 64 -29.33 18.58 -4.89
C ALA A 64 -30.29 19.70 -4.45
N GLN A 65 -30.41 19.90 -3.14
CA GLN A 65 -31.10 21.08 -2.62
C GLN A 65 -30.22 22.31 -2.89
N ASN A 66 -30.77 23.31 -3.60
CA ASN A 66 -30.08 24.57 -3.91
C ASN A 66 -28.71 24.40 -4.60
N GLY A 67 -28.49 23.29 -5.34
CA GLY A 67 -27.20 23.02 -6.00
C GLY A 67 -26.10 22.51 -5.07
N GLU A 68 -26.39 22.19 -3.81
CA GLU A 68 -25.40 21.71 -2.84
C GLU A 68 -24.96 20.26 -3.13
N VAL A 69 -23.68 20.09 -3.49
CA VAL A 69 -23.09 18.80 -3.86
C VAL A 69 -21.77 18.56 -3.13
N PHE A 70 -21.28 17.31 -3.14
CA PHE A 70 -20.18 16.86 -2.27
C PHE A 70 -19.09 16.14 -3.05
N GLY A 71 -17.90 16.01 -2.47
CA GLY A 71 -16.82 15.24 -3.06
C GLY A 71 -15.66 14.95 -2.11
N SER A 72 -14.67 14.21 -2.59
CA SER A 72 -13.53 13.70 -1.82
C SER A 72 -13.99 12.79 -0.69
N PHE A 73 -14.81 11.79 -1.03
CA PHE A 73 -15.31 10.84 -0.04
C PHE A 73 -14.19 9.94 0.48
N SER A 74 -13.98 9.93 1.79
CA SER A 74 -12.81 9.29 2.40
C SER A 74 -13.14 8.09 3.28
N LYS A 75 -14.33 8.06 3.89
CA LYS A 75 -14.82 6.96 4.73
C LYS A 75 -16.34 7.00 4.84
N LYS A 76 -16.96 5.82 4.93
CA LYS A 76 -18.35 5.59 5.33
C LYS A 76 -18.36 4.67 6.54
N PHE A 77 -19.27 4.88 7.48
CA PHE A 77 -19.40 4.04 8.67
C PHE A 77 -20.80 4.15 9.28
N LYS A 78 -21.23 3.12 10.00
CA LYS A 78 -22.49 3.11 10.74
C LYS A 78 -22.23 3.32 12.22
N TYR A 79 -22.89 4.29 12.84
CA TYR A 79 -22.78 4.56 14.28
C TYR A 79 -24.16 4.90 14.84
N GLN A 80 -24.53 4.32 15.99
CA GLN A 80 -25.85 4.50 16.62
C GLN A 80 -27.03 4.29 15.65
N GLY A 81 -26.93 3.29 14.77
CA GLY A 81 -27.98 2.94 13.82
C GLY A 81 -28.02 3.81 12.56
N LYS A 82 -27.22 4.86 12.46
CA LYS A 82 -27.21 5.82 11.35
C LYS A 82 -25.97 5.70 10.47
N TRP A 83 -26.11 6.00 9.19
CA TRP A 83 -25.01 6.03 8.24
C TRP A 83 -24.35 7.41 8.21
N TYR A 84 -23.02 7.41 8.29
CA TYR A 84 -22.20 8.61 8.19
C TYR A 84 -21.19 8.49 7.05
N ILE A 85 -20.96 9.60 6.33
CA ILE A 85 -19.96 9.70 5.28
C ILE A 85 -19.10 10.95 5.47
N LEU A 86 -17.79 10.80 5.31
CA LEU A 86 -16.84 11.88 5.33
C LEU A 86 -16.54 12.36 3.92
N ALA A 87 -16.95 13.59 3.61
CA ALA A 87 -16.62 14.31 2.38
C ALA A 87 -15.57 15.39 2.67
N GLY A 88 -14.48 15.41 1.91
CA GLY A 88 -13.47 16.46 2.05
C GLY A 88 -13.99 17.84 1.68
N TYR A 89 -14.94 17.92 0.74
CA TYR A 89 -15.44 19.19 0.20
C TYR A 89 -16.96 19.19 -0.05
N MET A 90 -17.54 20.37 0.09
CA MET A 90 -18.88 20.71 -0.37
C MET A 90 -18.79 21.86 -1.37
N TYR A 91 -19.65 21.82 -2.38
CA TYR A 91 -19.70 22.77 -3.48
C TYR A 91 -21.14 23.26 -3.68
N ASN A 92 -21.29 24.45 -4.23
CA ASN A 92 -22.47 24.84 -4.96
C ASN A 92 -22.21 24.60 -6.45
N TYR A 93 -23.07 23.80 -7.08
CA TYR A 93 -23.02 23.50 -8.51
C TYR A 93 -24.10 24.27 -9.25
N ASP A 94 -23.70 25.05 -10.25
CA ASP A 94 -24.62 25.70 -11.19
C ASP A 94 -24.72 24.88 -12.49
N PRO A 95 -25.86 24.21 -12.73
CA PRO A 95 -26.06 23.40 -13.93
C PRO A 95 -26.01 24.21 -15.23
N LYS A 96 -26.40 25.49 -15.21
CA LYS A 96 -26.45 26.33 -16.41
C LYS A 96 -25.05 26.71 -16.90
N SER A 97 -24.18 27.10 -15.98
CA SER A 97 -22.79 27.48 -16.32
C SER A 97 -21.81 26.30 -16.26
N LYS A 98 -22.26 25.15 -15.73
CA LYS A 98 -21.45 23.96 -15.43
C LYS A 98 -20.24 24.34 -14.56
N THR A 99 -20.48 25.06 -13.47
CA THR A 99 -19.41 25.55 -12.57
C THR A 99 -19.55 25.04 -11.15
N LEU A 100 -18.41 24.74 -10.51
CA LEU A 100 -18.32 24.30 -9.13
C LEU A 100 -17.64 25.37 -8.27
N THR A 101 -18.37 25.85 -7.27
CA THR A 101 -17.86 26.80 -6.28
C THR A 101 -17.77 26.11 -4.93
N LYS A 102 -16.55 25.93 -4.39
CA LYS A 102 -16.36 25.30 -3.08
C LYS A 102 -16.94 26.18 -1.97
N THR A 103 -17.75 25.60 -1.09
CA THR A 103 -18.47 26.31 -0.01
C THR A 103 -18.09 25.84 1.39
N ALA A 104 -17.60 24.61 1.55
CA ALA A 104 -17.08 24.12 2.83
C ALA A 104 -16.00 23.04 2.65
N ASN A 105 -15.24 22.79 3.71
CA ASN A 105 -14.32 21.65 3.81
C ASN A 105 -14.73 20.74 4.97
N ASN A 106 -14.18 19.51 5.02
CA ASN A 106 -14.34 18.57 6.13
C ASN A 106 -15.81 18.43 6.56
N VAL A 107 -16.61 17.83 5.68
CA VAL A 107 -18.06 17.73 5.82
C VAL A 107 -18.43 16.32 6.25
N LEU A 108 -19.25 16.24 7.30
CA LEU A 108 -19.84 15.00 7.79
C LEU A 108 -21.29 14.96 7.33
N LEU A 109 -21.62 13.94 6.56
CA LEU A 109 -22.95 13.69 6.02
C LEU A 109 -23.63 12.57 6.81
N GLU A 110 -24.93 12.70 7.05
CA GLU A 110 -25.79 11.65 7.59
C GLU A 110 -26.73 11.16 6.47
N ILE A 111 -26.83 9.85 6.28
CA ILE A 111 -27.80 9.25 5.36
C ILE A 111 -28.97 8.67 6.16
N ASP A 112 -30.18 9.09 5.81
CA ASP A 112 -31.40 8.58 6.41
C ASP A 112 -31.86 7.24 5.79
N ASN A 113 -32.91 6.64 6.35
CA ASN A 113 -33.46 5.37 5.86
C ASN A 113 -34.08 5.45 4.45
N ASN A 114 -34.33 6.65 3.95
CA ASN A 114 -34.82 6.89 2.59
C ASN A 114 -33.69 7.25 1.62
N ALA A 115 -32.43 7.06 2.04
CA ALA A 115 -31.22 7.42 1.32
C ALA A 115 -30.99 8.92 1.12
N ASN A 116 -31.76 9.81 1.76
CA ASN A 116 -31.50 11.24 1.67
C ASN A 116 -30.20 11.58 2.40
N ILE A 117 -29.39 12.41 1.74
CA ILE A 117 -28.15 12.93 2.29
C ILE A 117 -28.45 14.23 3.02
N ASN A 118 -28.16 14.25 4.32
CA ASN A 118 -28.29 15.42 5.19
C ASN A 118 -26.90 15.89 5.62
N ILE A 119 -26.70 17.21 5.65
CA ILE A 119 -25.46 17.79 6.18
C ILE A 119 -25.54 17.74 7.71
N TYR A 120 -24.76 16.85 8.32
CA TYR A 120 -24.70 16.73 9.78
C TYR A 120 -23.77 17.79 10.39
N ALA A 121 -22.59 18.00 9.78
CA ALA A 121 -21.69 19.10 10.12
C ALA A 121 -20.81 19.52 8.94
N LYS A 122 -20.40 20.79 8.92
CA LYS A 122 -19.50 21.36 7.90
C LYS A 122 -18.38 22.15 8.56
N ASN A 123 -17.24 22.27 7.86
CA ASN A 123 -16.03 22.91 8.39
C ASN A 123 -15.60 22.29 9.72
N VAL A 124 -15.71 20.97 9.83
CA VAL A 124 -15.25 20.22 11.00
C VAL A 124 -13.75 20.44 11.15
N ASP A 125 -13.28 20.65 12.37
CA ASP A 125 -11.86 20.78 12.66
C ASP A 125 -11.08 19.59 12.07
N TYR A 126 -9.94 19.87 11.44
CA TYR A 126 -9.21 18.84 10.71
C TYR A 126 -8.71 17.71 11.63
N SER A 127 -8.39 17.99 12.90
CA SER A 127 -8.00 16.95 13.85
C SER A 127 -9.15 15.98 14.15
N ILE A 128 -10.37 16.50 14.29
CA ILE A 128 -11.59 15.70 14.48
C ILE A 128 -11.89 14.91 13.19
N PHE A 129 -11.87 15.56 12.04
CA PHE A 129 -12.12 14.92 10.74
C PHE A 129 -11.11 13.80 10.46
N SER A 130 -9.83 14.02 10.79
CA SER A 130 -8.77 13.01 10.69
C SER A 130 -9.02 11.82 11.62
N ARG A 131 -9.46 12.05 12.86
CA ARG A 131 -9.83 10.97 13.79
C ARG A 131 -11.03 10.16 13.29
N LEU A 132 -12.05 10.81 12.75
CA LEU A 132 -13.20 10.16 12.11
C LEU A 132 -12.76 9.30 10.91
N LYS A 133 -11.84 9.82 10.08
CA LYS A 133 -11.27 9.06 8.95
C LYS A 133 -10.53 7.81 9.43
N ASN A 134 -9.88 7.87 10.58
CA ASN A 134 -9.06 6.78 11.09
C ASN A 134 -9.74 5.92 12.18
N ILE A 135 -11.06 6.01 12.37
CA ILE A 135 -11.80 5.15 13.31
C ILE A 135 -11.38 3.69 13.13
N SER A 136 -10.96 3.09 14.24
CA SER A 136 -10.47 1.72 14.32
C SER A 136 -11.55 0.76 14.82
N VAL A 137 -12.36 1.20 15.80
CA VAL A 137 -13.46 0.40 16.38
C VAL A 137 -14.70 1.27 16.51
N ILE A 138 -15.85 0.68 16.20
CA ILE A 138 -17.17 1.26 16.41
C ILE A 138 -17.94 0.35 17.36
N GLU A 139 -18.29 0.89 18.51
CA GLU A 139 -19.14 0.26 19.51
C GLU A 139 -20.52 0.95 19.50
N ASN A 140 -21.48 0.43 20.28
CA ASN A 140 -22.84 0.97 20.29
C ASN A 140 -22.93 2.40 20.83
N ASP A 141 -22.06 2.76 21.77
CA ASP A 141 -22.10 4.01 22.53
C ASP A 141 -20.86 4.90 22.33
N LYS A 142 -19.83 4.41 21.62
CA LYS A 142 -18.64 5.17 21.28
C LYS A 142 -17.93 4.66 20.03
N ILE A 143 -17.10 5.53 19.46
CA ILE A 143 -16.10 5.20 18.45
C ILE A 143 -14.70 5.34 19.04
N ILE A 144 -13.77 4.56 18.53
CA ILE A 144 -12.39 4.50 19.00
C ILE A 144 -11.44 4.67 17.80
N TYR A 145 -10.45 5.54 17.97
CA TYR A 145 -9.30 5.64 17.08
C TYR A 145 -8.04 5.19 17.83
N GLU A 146 -7.40 4.14 17.32
CA GLU A 146 -6.09 3.66 17.74
C GLU A 146 -5.05 4.10 16.71
N PRO A 147 -4.17 5.06 17.05
CA PRO A 147 -3.03 5.39 16.21
C PRO A 147 -2.17 4.16 15.93
N ASP A 148 -1.44 4.16 14.82
CA ASP A 148 -0.51 3.06 14.48
C ASP A 148 0.60 2.87 15.51
N THR A 149 0.90 3.93 16.29
CA THR A 149 1.84 3.91 17.42
C THR A 149 1.30 3.18 18.65
N CYS A 150 -0.02 2.96 18.77
CA CYS A 150 -0.60 2.26 19.91
C CYS A 150 -0.06 0.82 20.00
N GLY A 151 0.41 0.45 21.20
CA GLY A 151 1.10 -0.81 21.51
C GLY A 151 2.57 -0.85 21.09
N SER A 152 3.09 0.19 20.44
CA SER A 152 4.48 0.26 19.96
C SER A 152 5.42 0.75 21.06
N PHE A 153 6.70 0.35 20.96
CA PHE A 153 7.72 0.61 21.97
C PHE A 153 8.72 1.66 21.52
N PHE A 154 9.18 2.48 22.46
CA PHE A 154 10.10 3.58 22.20
C PHE A 154 11.23 3.58 23.22
N MET A 155 12.43 3.98 22.77
CA MET A 155 13.53 4.25 23.67
C MET A 155 13.37 5.66 24.25
N SER A 156 13.15 5.74 25.56
CA SER A 156 13.15 7.00 26.30
C SER A 156 14.57 7.35 26.70
N ASN A 157 15.00 8.53 26.32
CA ASN A 157 16.30 9.08 26.67
C ASN A 157 16.14 10.27 27.63
N ILE A 158 17.14 10.48 28.47
CA ILE A 158 17.27 11.68 29.29
C ILE A 158 18.58 12.39 28.95
N SER A 159 18.60 13.71 29.11
CA SER A 159 19.84 14.48 28.95
C SER A 159 20.61 14.49 30.26
N VAL A 160 21.84 13.99 30.22
CA VAL A 160 22.80 14.08 31.32
C VAL A 160 24.01 14.86 30.81
N LEU A 161 24.22 16.06 31.38
CA LEU A 161 25.33 16.95 31.04
C LEU A 161 25.44 17.29 29.54
N GLY A 162 24.31 17.32 28.83
CA GLY A 162 24.24 17.65 27.41
C GLY A 162 24.27 16.44 26.46
N ASP A 163 24.52 15.24 26.97
CA ASP A 163 24.45 13.99 26.22
C ASP A 163 23.13 13.26 26.47
N ASN A 164 22.55 12.66 25.42
CA ASN A 164 21.35 11.82 25.55
C ASN A 164 21.73 10.38 25.90
N ILE A 165 21.21 9.89 27.02
CA ILE A 165 21.48 8.55 27.53
C ILE A 165 20.19 7.76 27.66
N ILE A 166 20.29 6.43 27.56
CA ILE A 166 19.13 5.56 27.69
C ILE A 166 18.58 5.58 29.13
N ASN A 167 17.29 5.83 29.29
CA ASN A 167 16.63 5.85 30.60
C ASN A 167 15.66 4.67 30.76
N SER A 168 14.83 4.44 29.76
CA SER A 168 13.85 3.37 29.78
C SER A 168 13.39 3.01 28.39
N ILE A 169 12.65 1.92 28.31
CA ILE A 169 11.87 1.55 27.15
C ILE A 169 10.42 1.71 27.56
N VAL A 170 9.72 2.56 26.84
CA VAL A 170 8.31 2.88 27.07
C VAL A 170 7.45 2.27 25.98
N TYR A 171 6.16 2.16 26.22
CA TYR A 171 5.19 1.83 25.18
C TYR A 171 4.05 2.84 25.16
N ASP A 172 3.58 3.13 23.95
CA ASP A 172 2.44 3.99 23.73
C ASP A 172 1.15 3.19 23.90
N SER A 173 0.29 3.62 24.81
CA SER A 173 -1.05 3.08 25.02
C SER A 173 -2.13 4.09 24.66
N THR A 174 -1.78 5.15 23.93
CA THR A 174 -2.66 6.27 23.61
C THR A 174 -3.71 5.83 22.60
N TYR A 175 -4.97 6.07 22.93
CA TYR A 175 -6.08 5.93 22.01
C TYR A 175 -7.13 7.01 22.28
N TYR A 176 -7.98 7.27 21.30
CA TYR A 176 -8.98 8.32 21.38
C TYR A 176 -10.38 7.73 21.31
N THR A 177 -11.31 8.27 22.10
CA THR A 177 -12.71 7.84 22.11
C THR A 177 -13.65 9.02 21.96
N SER A 178 -14.78 8.83 21.28
CA SER A 178 -15.86 9.82 21.24
C SER A 178 -17.22 9.13 21.24
N SER A 179 -18.18 9.68 21.98
CA SER A 179 -19.58 9.21 22.00
C SER A 179 -20.50 10.00 21.08
N ASP A 180 -20.04 11.14 20.56
CA ASP A 180 -20.85 12.10 19.80
C ASP A 180 -20.17 12.57 18.49
N LEU A 181 -19.13 11.85 18.05
CA LEU A 181 -18.32 12.10 16.84
C LEU A 181 -17.36 13.32 16.93
N PHE A 182 -17.58 14.26 17.85
CA PHE A 182 -16.83 15.53 17.90
C PHE A 182 -15.97 15.70 19.15
N ASN A 183 -16.49 15.33 20.32
CA ASN A 183 -15.79 15.45 21.58
C ASN A 183 -14.96 14.19 21.80
N TRP A 184 -13.68 14.28 21.44
CA TRP A 184 -12.72 13.19 21.55
C TRP A 184 -11.91 13.29 22.84
N GLN A 185 -11.94 12.23 23.63
CA GLN A 185 -11.14 12.05 24.83
C GLN A 185 -9.86 11.28 24.51
N THR A 186 -8.72 11.76 24.99
CA THR A 186 -7.46 11.03 24.97
C THR A 186 -7.43 10.07 26.16
N ASN A 187 -7.14 8.81 25.90
CA ASN A 187 -7.00 7.76 26.91
C ASN A 187 -5.59 7.16 26.82
N GLY A 188 -5.09 6.63 27.94
CA GLY A 188 -3.74 6.05 27.99
C GLY A 188 -2.63 7.10 28.07
N SER A 189 -1.39 6.68 27.79
CA SER A 189 -0.18 7.51 27.81
C SER A 189 0.81 7.02 26.75
N ALA A 190 1.65 7.92 26.24
CA ALA A 190 2.75 7.56 25.34
C ALA A 190 3.97 6.98 26.09
N ASP A 191 4.06 7.22 27.40
CA ASP A 191 5.30 7.08 28.17
C ASP A 191 5.23 5.96 29.23
N ASN A 192 4.46 4.90 28.97
CA ASN A 192 4.33 3.80 29.93
C ASN A 192 5.64 3.00 30.00
N VAL A 193 6.32 3.02 31.14
CA VAL A 193 7.60 2.31 31.31
C VAL A 193 7.38 0.79 31.28
N ARG A 194 7.98 0.11 30.29
CA ARG A 194 8.06 -1.35 30.23
C ARG A 194 9.35 -1.87 30.85
N TYR A 195 10.48 -1.31 30.44
CA TYR A 195 11.80 -1.69 30.95
C TYR A 195 12.53 -0.46 31.45
N LYS A 196 12.80 -0.40 32.75
CA LYS A 196 13.62 0.66 33.34
C LYS A 196 15.10 0.28 33.23
N MET A 197 15.95 1.20 32.82
CA MET A 197 17.40 0.98 32.76
C MET A 197 18.06 1.35 34.09
N PRO A 198 19.20 0.72 34.46
CA PRO A 198 19.96 1.10 35.63
C PRO A 198 20.49 2.52 35.44
N THR A 199 20.34 3.39 36.44
CA THR A 199 20.81 4.78 36.37
C THR A 199 22.34 4.82 36.43
N PRO A 200 23.02 5.71 35.68
CA PRO A 200 24.45 5.93 35.86
C PRO A 200 24.78 6.45 37.27
N ASN A 201 25.94 6.05 37.80
CA ASN A 201 26.36 6.39 39.16
C ASN A 201 27.85 6.80 39.18
N PRO A 202 28.18 8.10 39.25
CA PRO A 202 29.56 8.56 39.29
C PRO A 202 30.37 8.04 40.49
N ASN A 203 29.69 7.72 41.60
CA ASN A 203 30.33 7.25 42.82
C ASN A 203 30.55 5.73 42.83
N ASN A 204 29.77 4.99 42.04
CA ASN A 204 29.93 3.54 41.85
C ASN A 204 29.61 3.13 40.41
N PRO A 205 30.50 3.43 39.45
CA PRO A 205 30.23 3.22 38.03
C PRO A 205 30.05 1.74 37.65
N ASN A 206 30.46 0.80 38.51
CA ASN A 206 30.32 -0.63 38.27
C ASN A 206 28.91 -1.18 38.59
N GLU A 207 28.04 -0.41 39.24
CA GLU A 207 26.66 -0.82 39.56
C GLU A 207 25.73 -0.81 38.34
N SER A 208 26.12 -0.10 37.28
CA SER A 208 25.31 0.10 36.08
C SER A 208 26.14 -0.14 34.83
N PHE A 209 25.57 -0.81 33.83
CA PHE A 209 26.20 -0.92 32.52
C PHE A 209 26.39 0.46 31.84
N GLN A 210 25.66 1.47 32.33
CA GLN A 210 25.75 2.86 31.88
C GLN A 210 26.94 3.62 32.47
N GLY A 211 27.71 3.02 33.39
CA GLY A 211 28.89 3.65 33.97
C GLY A 211 28.56 4.81 34.90
N GLY A 212 29.47 5.80 34.94
CA GLY A 212 29.35 6.96 35.81
C GLY A 212 28.42 8.05 35.27
N TYR A 213 28.43 8.25 33.95
CA TYR A 213 27.82 9.41 33.28
C TYR A 213 26.91 9.04 32.11
N GLY A 214 26.68 7.74 31.88
CA GLY A 214 25.65 7.26 30.98
C GLY A 214 26.15 6.71 29.65
N MET A 215 25.24 6.06 28.93
CA MET A 215 25.53 5.41 27.66
C MET A 215 24.43 5.71 26.64
N GLY A 216 24.82 6.16 25.45
CA GLY A 216 23.94 6.18 24.28
C GLY A 216 23.84 4.79 23.65
N VAL A 217 22.65 4.44 23.16
CA VAL A 217 22.37 3.13 22.55
C VAL A 217 21.79 3.34 21.16
N SER A 218 22.32 2.63 20.17
CA SER A 218 21.87 2.76 18.77
C SER A 218 20.72 1.82 18.44
N SER A 219 20.74 0.61 19.00
CA SER A 219 19.71 -0.39 18.72
C SER A 219 19.34 -1.17 19.96
N PHE A 220 18.04 -1.42 20.09
CA PHE A 220 17.43 -2.21 21.14
C PHE A 220 16.44 -3.19 20.50
N PHE A 221 16.62 -4.50 20.71
CA PHE A 221 15.75 -5.54 20.14
C PHE A 221 15.69 -6.80 21.01
N GLN A 222 14.70 -7.65 20.81
CA GLN A 222 14.63 -8.97 21.43
C GLN A 222 14.93 -10.04 20.38
N PHE A 223 15.74 -11.02 20.76
CA PHE A 223 15.96 -12.21 19.96
C PHE A 223 15.94 -13.42 20.90
N LYS A 224 15.01 -14.35 20.63
CA LYS A 224 14.69 -15.48 21.51
C LYS A 224 14.35 -14.98 22.93
N ASP A 225 15.03 -15.48 23.95
CA ASP A 225 14.76 -15.13 25.35
C ASP A 225 15.61 -13.95 25.85
N TYR A 226 16.35 -13.27 24.98
CA TYR A 226 17.26 -12.19 25.35
C TYR A 226 16.88 -10.87 24.69
N ILE A 227 17.06 -9.81 25.47
CA ILE A 227 16.97 -8.42 25.06
C ILE A 227 18.39 -7.89 24.87
N TYR A 228 18.65 -7.18 23.76
CA TYR A 228 19.97 -6.71 23.35
C TYR A 228 20.03 -5.19 23.30
N LEU A 229 21.13 -4.61 23.78
CA LEU A 229 21.50 -3.19 23.66
C LEU A 229 22.80 -3.09 22.88
N MET A 230 22.73 -2.72 21.60
CA MET A 230 23.87 -2.70 20.67
C MET A 230 24.18 -1.29 20.15
N GLY A 231 25.43 -1.10 19.71
CA GLY A 231 25.92 0.17 19.16
C GLY A 231 26.10 1.22 20.24
N LEU A 232 26.84 0.86 21.29
CA LEU A 232 27.01 1.70 22.47
C LEU A 232 27.96 2.88 22.18
N LYS A 233 27.62 4.04 22.75
CA LYS A 233 28.41 5.27 22.68
C LYS A 233 28.52 5.89 24.07
N GLU A 234 29.71 5.97 24.62
CA GLU A 234 29.95 6.67 25.89
C GLU A 234 29.76 8.18 25.76
N THR A 235 29.39 8.83 26.87
CA THR A 235 29.38 10.30 26.98
C THR A 235 30.80 10.85 27.07
N PHE A 236 30.97 12.16 26.81
CA PHE A 236 32.27 12.82 26.98
C PHE A 236 32.82 12.66 28.41
N TYR A 237 31.91 12.72 29.39
CA TYR A 237 32.22 12.68 30.82
C TYR A 237 32.65 11.29 31.30
N GLU A 238 32.25 10.20 30.62
CA GLU A 238 32.68 8.85 31.00
C GLU A 238 34.20 8.70 30.93
N GLN A 239 34.83 9.28 29.91
CA GLN A 239 36.29 9.28 29.76
C GLN A 239 36.97 10.54 30.31
N ASN A 240 36.19 11.60 30.59
CA ASN A 240 36.70 12.86 31.14
C ASN A 240 35.80 13.36 32.29
N PRO A 241 35.80 12.72 33.47
CA PRO A 241 34.85 12.99 34.55
C PRO A 241 34.86 14.44 35.07
N SER A 242 35.99 15.15 34.92
CA SER A 242 36.13 16.56 35.28
C SER A 242 35.40 17.52 34.31
N GLY A 243 34.85 17.01 33.21
CA GLY A 243 34.31 17.80 32.11
C GLY A 243 35.37 18.54 31.30
N ARG A 244 36.66 18.25 31.54
CA ARG A 244 37.79 18.92 30.87
C ARG A 244 38.74 17.90 30.29
N ARG A 245 39.21 18.19 29.07
CA ARG A 245 40.28 17.43 28.42
C ARG A 245 41.35 18.41 27.90
N PRO A 246 42.64 18.19 28.20
CA PRO A 246 43.72 19.06 27.73
C PRO A 246 43.72 19.21 26.21
N VAL A 247 43.95 20.41 25.68
CA VAL A 247 43.90 20.69 24.23
C VAL A 247 44.94 19.93 23.41
N ASN A 248 46.00 19.46 24.07
CA ASN A 248 47.08 18.67 23.48
C ASN A 248 46.89 17.16 23.67
N ALA A 249 45.80 16.72 24.31
CA ALA A 249 45.49 15.30 24.41
C ALA A 249 45.12 14.73 23.03
N PRO A 250 45.37 13.44 22.76
CA PRO A 250 44.96 12.81 21.51
C PRO A 250 43.43 12.68 21.42
N SER A 251 42.93 12.59 20.20
CA SER A 251 41.57 12.15 19.90
C SER A 251 41.27 10.80 20.52
N TYR A 252 40.01 10.53 20.85
CA TYR A 252 39.61 9.28 21.51
C TYR A 252 38.23 8.80 21.06
N THR A 253 38.10 7.49 20.88
CA THR A 253 36.84 6.86 20.46
C THR A 253 35.87 6.72 21.63
N VAL A 254 34.59 6.98 21.37
CA VAL A 254 33.49 6.76 22.32
C VAL A 254 32.55 5.62 21.90
N SER A 255 32.52 5.24 20.62
CA SER A 255 31.87 4.00 20.17
C SER A 255 32.55 2.78 20.78
N LYS A 256 31.78 1.74 21.11
CA LYS A 256 32.31 0.52 21.75
C LYS A 256 32.33 -0.69 20.84
N ASN A 257 33.27 -1.58 21.10
CA ASN A 257 33.38 -2.92 20.50
C ASN A 257 32.76 -4.00 21.40
N TYR A 258 31.78 -3.63 22.22
CA TYR A 258 31.03 -4.52 23.07
C TYR A 258 29.57 -4.07 23.12
N TYR A 259 28.70 -4.98 23.54
CA TYR A 259 27.28 -4.71 23.76
C TYR A 259 26.78 -5.45 25.00
N TYR A 260 25.56 -5.14 25.42
CA TYR A 260 24.92 -5.82 26.55
C TYR A 260 23.71 -6.61 26.10
N ARG A 261 23.44 -7.71 26.81
CA ARG A 261 22.17 -8.43 26.71
C ARG A 261 21.66 -8.82 28.08
N ILE A 262 20.36 -9.07 28.20
CA ILE A 262 19.73 -9.55 29.42
C ILE A 262 18.66 -10.58 29.08
N HIS A 263 18.57 -11.64 29.87
CA HIS A 263 17.46 -12.59 29.74
C HIS A 263 16.14 -11.90 30.13
N LYS A 264 15.09 -12.04 29.32
CA LYS A 264 13.82 -11.30 29.47
C LYS A 264 13.09 -11.50 30.80
N SER A 265 13.45 -12.52 31.57
CA SER A 265 12.92 -12.79 32.91
C SER A 265 13.65 -12.07 34.05
N LYS A 266 14.80 -11.46 33.78
CA LYS A 266 15.60 -10.74 34.79
C LYS A 266 15.19 -9.27 34.85
N ASP A 267 15.40 -8.64 36.01
CA ASP A 267 15.12 -7.22 36.20
C ASP A 267 16.10 -6.35 35.41
N THR A 268 15.58 -5.58 34.45
CA THR A 268 16.38 -4.69 33.58
C THR A 268 16.97 -3.51 34.31
N SER A 269 16.45 -3.14 35.48
CA SER A 269 16.90 -1.97 36.25
C SER A 269 18.14 -2.25 37.10
N VAL A 270 18.58 -3.51 37.17
CA VAL A 270 19.75 -3.95 37.94
C VAL A 270 20.92 -4.19 36.99
N GLY A 271 21.98 -3.39 37.08
CA GLY A 271 23.13 -3.47 36.18
C GLY A 271 23.80 -4.85 36.15
N ALA A 272 23.91 -5.52 37.31
CA ALA A 272 24.51 -6.85 37.43
C ALA A 272 23.76 -7.96 36.68
N ASN A 273 22.50 -7.74 36.28
CA ASN A 273 21.75 -8.71 35.48
C ASN A 273 22.13 -8.67 33.99
N TRP A 274 22.79 -7.61 33.53
CA TRP A 274 23.19 -7.44 32.14
C TRP A 274 24.52 -8.16 31.87
N GLU A 275 24.50 -9.02 30.86
CA GLU A 275 25.67 -9.74 30.37
C GLU A 275 26.40 -8.88 29.33
N LYS A 276 27.68 -8.60 29.58
CA LYS A 276 28.56 -7.91 28.63
C LYS A 276 29.11 -8.89 27.62
N ILE A 277 28.98 -8.59 26.33
CA ILE A 277 29.60 -9.35 25.24
C ILE A 277 30.70 -8.50 24.64
N ASP A 278 31.94 -8.87 24.93
CA ASP A 278 33.14 -8.13 24.53
C ASP A 278 33.71 -8.57 23.18
N ASN A 279 34.52 -7.69 22.58
CA ASN A 279 35.30 -7.95 21.37
C ASN A 279 34.45 -8.33 20.14
N THR A 280 33.49 -7.48 19.81
CA THR A 280 32.73 -7.62 18.57
C THR A 280 33.66 -7.68 17.35
N PRO A 281 33.39 -8.57 16.38
CA PRO A 281 34.31 -8.78 15.26
C PRO A 281 34.35 -7.61 14.26
N TRP A 282 33.40 -6.68 14.35
CA TRP A 282 33.38 -5.43 13.58
C TRP A 282 34.04 -4.23 14.29
N GLY A 283 34.52 -4.43 15.52
CA GLY A 283 35.19 -3.41 16.32
C GLY A 283 34.26 -2.32 16.85
N GLU A 284 34.83 -1.15 17.14
CA GLU A 284 34.14 0.01 17.74
C GLU A 284 33.14 0.64 16.76
N ARG A 285 31.85 0.31 16.91
CA ARG A 285 30.77 0.78 16.03
C ARG A 285 29.54 1.24 16.81
N SER A 286 28.93 2.31 16.34
CA SER A 286 27.62 2.82 16.78
C SER A 286 26.85 3.43 15.61
N GLY A 287 25.59 3.81 15.84
CA GLY A 287 24.82 4.67 14.95
C GLY A 287 25.28 6.13 15.02
N ALA A 288 24.90 6.91 13.99
CA ALA A 288 25.06 8.36 13.96
C ALA A 288 23.70 9.04 14.15
N GLU A 289 23.70 10.30 14.59
CA GLU A 289 22.48 11.10 14.84
C GLU A 289 21.59 11.27 13.60
N ASN A 290 22.12 11.03 12.38
CA ASN A 290 21.42 11.19 11.11
C ASN A 290 21.29 9.87 10.30
N ASN A 291 21.35 8.70 10.96
CA ASN A 291 20.90 7.38 10.50
C ASN A 291 21.22 6.93 9.05
N TYR A 292 22.47 6.57 8.76
CA TYR A 292 22.78 5.71 7.61
C TYR A 292 23.85 4.65 7.94
N GLY A 293 23.42 3.41 8.19
CA GLY A 293 24.28 2.25 7.98
C GLY A 293 24.72 1.47 9.21
N TYR A 294 24.21 1.74 10.42
CA TYR A 294 24.31 0.78 11.54
C TYR A 294 23.10 -0.16 11.45
N ASP A 295 23.24 -1.25 10.68
CA ASP A 295 22.08 -2.06 10.30
C ASP A 295 22.06 -3.38 11.07
N ILE A 296 20.96 -3.61 11.79
CA ILE A 296 20.66 -4.91 12.38
C ILE A 296 19.47 -5.52 11.65
N ALA A 297 19.53 -6.82 11.38
CA ALA A 297 18.39 -7.60 10.92
C ALA A 297 18.23 -8.86 11.76
N ILE A 298 17.01 -9.36 11.89
CA ILE A 298 16.72 -10.63 12.57
C ILE A 298 15.85 -11.52 11.69
N ASP A 299 16.10 -12.81 11.74
CA ASP A 299 15.14 -13.84 11.33
C ASP A 299 14.88 -14.78 12.52
N LYS A 300 14.15 -15.87 12.29
CA LYS A 300 13.84 -16.84 13.35
C LYS A 300 15.08 -17.53 13.96
N ASP A 301 16.18 -17.58 13.23
CA ASP A 301 17.36 -18.38 13.54
C ASP A 301 18.59 -17.53 13.91
N LYS A 302 18.71 -16.31 13.36
CA LYS A 302 19.91 -15.47 13.43
C LYS A 302 19.62 -13.99 13.62
N ILE A 303 20.55 -13.33 14.30
CA ILE A 303 20.79 -11.89 14.28
C ILE A 303 21.84 -11.60 13.21
N TYR A 304 21.69 -10.53 12.45
CA TYR A 304 22.66 -10.03 11.48
C TYR A 304 23.07 -8.60 11.81
N PHE A 305 24.32 -8.26 11.56
CA PHE A 305 24.87 -6.91 11.72
C PHE A 305 25.73 -6.53 10.50
N THR A 306 25.60 -5.29 10.03
CA THR A 306 26.50 -4.71 9.03
C THR A 306 26.68 -3.20 9.23
N GLY A 307 27.83 -2.70 8.80
CA GLY A 307 28.15 -1.27 8.75
C GLY A 307 28.42 -0.61 10.10
N GLY A 308 27.90 0.60 10.28
CA GLY A 308 28.04 1.44 11.46
C GLY A 308 29.10 2.53 11.31
N TYR A 309 29.07 3.48 12.24
CA TYR A 309 30.01 4.58 12.33
C TYR A 309 30.95 4.38 13.52
N ARG A 310 32.09 5.06 13.49
CA ARG A 310 32.91 5.26 14.68
C ARG A 310 32.84 6.72 15.11
N CYS A 311 32.32 6.94 16.30
CA CYS A 311 32.22 8.24 16.94
C CYS A 311 33.44 8.45 17.84
N TYR A 312 34.08 9.60 17.70
CA TYR A 312 35.27 9.97 18.48
C TYR A 312 35.30 11.47 18.73
N TYR A 313 35.95 11.91 19.80
CA TYR A 313 36.16 13.33 20.06
C TYR A 313 37.53 13.78 19.55
N GLU A 314 37.55 14.95 18.92
CA GLU A 314 38.75 15.62 18.42
C GLU A 314 38.71 17.10 18.81
N TYR A 315 39.87 17.68 19.15
CA TYR A 315 39.96 19.10 19.46
C TYR A 315 39.89 19.94 18.18
N ASP A 316 38.91 20.84 18.10
CA ASP A 316 38.76 21.78 17.00
C ASP A 316 39.35 23.15 17.39
N PRO A 317 40.55 23.51 16.89
CA PRO A 317 41.21 24.76 17.27
C PRO A 317 40.45 26.00 16.76
N SER A 318 39.62 25.87 15.71
CA SER A 318 38.87 27.01 15.13
C SER A 318 37.81 27.56 16.07
N ILE A 319 37.29 26.73 16.98
CA ILE A 319 36.27 27.11 17.95
C ILE A 319 36.69 26.84 19.40
N SER A 320 37.94 26.40 19.61
CA SER A 320 38.51 26.07 20.92
C SER A 320 37.67 25.09 21.75
N LYS A 321 37.14 24.04 21.12
CA LYS A 321 36.35 23.00 21.82
C LYS A 321 36.65 21.60 21.29
N TRP A 322 36.49 20.62 22.16
CA TRP A 322 36.36 19.21 21.76
C TRP A 322 35.03 19.01 21.05
N ARG A 323 35.07 18.45 19.84
CA ARG A 323 33.90 18.15 19.02
C ARG A 323 33.77 16.65 18.79
N LEU A 324 32.54 16.17 18.84
CA LEU A 324 32.21 14.83 18.37
C LEU A 324 32.39 14.80 16.85
N ARG A 325 33.20 13.87 16.38
CA ARG A 325 33.42 13.54 14.97
C ARG A 325 32.86 12.15 14.70
N VAL A 326 32.49 11.92 13.45
CA VAL A 326 31.90 10.67 12.99
C VAL A 326 32.71 10.19 11.78
N GLU A 327 33.37 9.05 11.95
CA GLU A 327 34.02 8.32 10.86
C GLU A 327 33.00 7.37 10.21
N ILE A 328 32.75 7.57 8.91
CA ILE A 328 31.88 6.68 8.14
C ILE A 328 32.71 5.55 7.56
N LEU A 329 32.38 4.32 7.94
CA LEU A 329 33.12 3.13 7.55
C LEU A 329 32.40 2.45 6.37
N ARG A 330 32.23 3.21 5.27
CA ARG A 330 31.41 2.88 4.08
C ARG A 330 31.88 1.64 3.31
N ASP A 331 33.16 1.29 3.44
CA ASP A 331 33.76 0.19 2.69
C ASP A 331 33.60 -1.17 3.39
N ASP A 332 33.11 -1.19 4.63
CA ASP A 332 32.87 -2.43 5.37
C ASP A 332 31.51 -3.04 4.98
N LYS A 333 31.54 -3.88 3.94
CA LYS A 333 30.37 -4.64 3.46
C LYS A 333 30.22 -6.00 4.12
N ARG A 334 30.99 -6.29 5.17
CA ARG A 334 30.93 -7.57 5.87
C ARG A 334 29.63 -7.67 6.65
N ILE A 335 28.95 -8.79 6.47
CA ILE A 335 27.73 -9.11 7.21
C ILE A 335 28.13 -10.15 8.26
N TRP A 336 27.95 -9.80 9.52
CA TRP A 336 28.15 -10.71 10.64
C TRP A 336 26.81 -11.29 11.04
N SER A 337 26.78 -12.55 11.46
CA SER A 337 25.58 -13.18 11.99
C SER A 337 25.86 -13.97 13.26
N SER A 338 24.82 -14.16 14.06
CA SER A 338 24.88 -14.96 15.28
C SER A 338 23.56 -15.66 15.55
N THR A 339 23.61 -16.93 15.94
CA THR A 339 22.43 -17.72 16.33
C THR A 339 22.06 -17.58 17.80
N ASP A 340 22.94 -17.01 18.62
CA ASP A 340 22.77 -16.87 20.07
C ASP A 340 23.06 -15.44 20.58
N GLY A 341 23.54 -14.56 19.69
CA GLY A 341 23.99 -13.22 20.02
C GLY A 341 25.19 -13.22 20.97
N VAL A 342 26.07 -14.22 20.87
CA VAL A 342 27.38 -14.28 21.55
C VAL A 342 28.46 -14.63 20.54
N HIS A 343 28.25 -15.69 19.77
CA HIS A 343 29.20 -16.19 18.80
C HIS A 343 28.85 -15.65 17.42
N TRP A 344 29.75 -14.84 16.85
CA TRP A 344 29.54 -14.18 15.57
C TRP A 344 30.38 -14.80 14.47
N THR A 345 29.75 -15.02 13.32
CA THR A 345 30.39 -15.57 12.12
C THR A 345 30.18 -14.64 10.93
N LEU A 346 31.16 -14.62 10.03
CA LEU A 346 31.05 -13.85 8.79
C LEU A 346 30.14 -14.61 7.81
N GLU A 347 29.09 -13.95 7.30
CA GLU A 347 28.21 -14.52 6.28
C GLU A 347 28.92 -14.54 4.91
N PRO A 348 28.76 -15.63 4.13
CA PRO A 348 29.39 -15.76 2.82
C PRO A 348 28.73 -14.89 1.74
N ASN A 349 27.46 -14.48 1.94
CA ASN A 349 26.73 -13.63 1.02
C ASN A 349 25.63 -12.83 1.75
N SER A 350 24.91 -12.00 1.01
CA SER A 350 23.90 -11.07 1.55
C SER A 350 22.45 -11.58 1.46
N ASP A 351 22.21 -12.77 0.93
CA ASP A 351 20.86 -13.19 0.54
C ASP A 351 19.96 -13.42 1.75
N ALA A 352 20.47 -14.06 2.81
CA ALA A 352 19.74 -14.26 4.05
C ALA A 352 19.48 -12.92 4.76
N TYR A 353 20.51 -12.07 4.87
CA TYR A 353 20.41 -10.72 5.43
C TYR A 353 19.40 -9.81 4.72
N LYS A 354 19.28 -9.93 3.39
CA LYS A 354 18.30 -9.16 2.59
C LYS A 354 16.86 -9.62 2.80
N LYS A 355 16.66 -10.89 3.18
CA LYS A 355 15.34 -11.48 3.48
C LYS A 355 14.95 -11.36 4.95
N ALA A 356 15.92 -11.15 5.84
CA ALA A 356 15.69 -10.95 7.26
C ALA A 356 14.97 -9.61 7.54
N GLU A 357 14.22 -9.58 8.63
CA GLU A 357 13.50 -8.38 9.06
C GLU A 357 14.49 -7.33 9.57
N LYS A 358 14.45 -6.12 9.01
CA LYS A 358 15.30 -5.01 9.46
C LYS A 358 14.79 -4.46 10.78
N ILE A 359 15.73 -4.24 11.70
CA ILE A 359 15.52 -3.43 12.90
C ILE A 359 15.84 -2.00 12.48
N ASP A 360 14.85 -1.30 11.96
CA ASP A 360 15.00 0.12 11.66
C ASP A 360 14.95 0.91 12.97
N ILE A 361 15.92 1.81 13.15
CA ILE A 361 16.00 2.71 14.30
C ILE A 361 14.92 3.79 14.21
N LEU A 362 14.40 4.08 13.01
CA LEU A 362 13.31 5.03 12.77
C LEU A 362 11.92 4.40 12.92
N ASP A 363 11.80 3.08 12.73
CA ASP A 363 10.56 2.39 13.09
C ASP A 363 10.54 2.26 14.61
N ASN A 364 9.66 3.05 15.21
CA ASN A 364 9.28 3.03 16.61
C ASN A 364 8.64 1.69 17.07
N THR A 365 9.01 0.58 16.45
CA THR A 365 8.54 -0.76 16.77
C THR A 365 9.75 -1.57 17.20
N PHE A 366 9.86 -1.81 18.50
CA PHE A 366 10.83 -2.75 19.02
C PHE A 366 10.57 -4.14 18.41
N LYS A 367 11.49 -4.59 17.57
CA LYS A 367 11.35 -5.85 16.84
C LYS A 367 11.71 -7.05 17.73
N GLY A 368 10.92 -8.12 17.63
CA GLY A 368 11.11 -9.36 18.39
C GLY A 368 10.37 -9.45 19.74
N LEU A 369 9.64 -8.40 20.16
CA LEU A 369 8.53 -8.54 21.12
C LEU A 369 7.20 -8.39 20.37
N ASP A 370 6.22 -9.20 20.74
CA ASP A 370 4.83 -8.92 20.39
C ASP A 370 4.43 -7.54 20.93
N LYS A 371 3.50 -6.84 20.24
CA LYS A 371 2.93 -5.60 20.75
C LYS A 371 2.47 -5.80 22.20
N TYR A 372 2.87 -4.91 23.11
CA TYR A 372 2.54 -5.06 24.52
C TYR A 372 1.03 -5.10 24.76
N LEU A 373 0.31 -4.28 24.00
CA LEU A 373 -1.14 -4.30 23.92
C LEU A 373 -1.51 -4.82 22.53
N PRO A 374 -2.25 -5.93 22.44
CA PRO A 374 -2.84 -6.30 21.16
C PRO A 374 -3.77 -5.15 20.75
N ASN A 375 -3.69 -4.76 19.47
CA ASN A 375 -4.68 -3.84 18.91
C ASN A 375 -6.07 -4.42 19.13
N ARG A 376 -7.07 -3.56 19.36
CA ARG A 376 -8.45 -4.02 19.40
C ARG A 376 -8.81 -4.67 18.05
N ILE A 377 -9.76 -5.61 18.09
CA ILE A 377 -10.31 -6.18 16.86
C ILE A 377 -10.98 -5.02 16.12
N LYS A 378 -10.38 -4.62 14.99
CA LYS A 378 -10.88 -3.49 14.20
C LYS A 378 -12.27 -3.81 13.68
N THR A 379 -13.15 -2.81 13.71
CA THR A 379 -14.41 -2.90 12.98
C THR A 379 -14.05 -3.00 11.49
N PRO A 380 -14.49 -4.06 10.78
CA PRO A 380 -14.20 -4.21 9.37
C PRO A 380 -14.59 -2.95 8.59
N GLU A 381 -13.72 -2.49 7.70
CA GLU A 381 -14.11 -1.41 6.80
C GLU A 381 -15.24 -1.90 5.90
N GLU A 382 -16.21 -1.02 5.65
CA GLU A 382 -17.31 -1.31 4.75
C GLU A 382 -16.76 -1.59 3.35
N PRO A 383 -17.09 -2.74 2.74
CA PRO A 383 -16.55 -3.11 1.46
C PRO A 383 -16.92 -2.09 0.39
N ASN A 384 -16.02 -1.96 -0.58
CA ASN A 384 -16.25 -1.17 -1.79
C ASN A 384 -17.27 -1.83 -2.72
N TRP A 385 -17.58 -3.10 -2.46
CA TRP A 385 -18.69 -3.83 -3.05
C TRP A 385 -19.88 -3.81 -2.12
N VAL A 386 -21.05 -3.52 -2.68
CA VAL A 386 -22.31 -3.50 -1.95
C VAL A 386 -23.05 -4.81 -2.18
N LYS A 387 -23.29 -5.57 -1.10
CA LYS A 387 -24.12 -6.77 -1.16
C LYS A 387 -25.59 -6.39 -1.00
N LEU A 388 -26.44 -6.89 -1.89
CA LEU A 388 -27.90 -6.83 -1.77
C LEU A 388 -28.47 -8.14 -1.23
N ASP A 389 -29.75 -8.12 -0.84
CA ASP A 389 -30.47 -9.26 -0.25
C ASP A 389 -30.59 -10.46 -1.20
N ASN A 390 -30.48 -10.22 -2.51
CA ASN A 390 -30.39 -11.26 -3.53
C ASN A 390 -29.06 -12.06 -3.48
N GLY A 391 -28.14 -11.69 -2.59
CA GLY A 391 -26.85 -12.33 -2.42
C GLY A 391 -25.76 -11.87 -3.40
N ILE A 392 -26.07 -10.94 -4.30
CA ILE A 392 -25.16 -10.42 -5.32
C ILE A 392 -24.44 -9.17 -4.78
N TYR A 393 -23.16 -9.09 -5.10
CA TYR A 393 -22.28 -7.96 -4.82
C TYR A 393 -22.19 -7.06 -6.05
N TYR A 394 -22.33 -5.76 -5.85
CA TYR A 394 -22.19 -4.76 -6.91
C TYR A 394 -21.06 -3.80 -6.61
N LYS A 395 -20.32 -3.43 -7.64
CA LYS A 395 -19.45 -2.25 -7.62
C LYS A 395 -19.79 -1.37 -8.81
N SER A 396 -19.41 -0.12 -8.70
CA SER A 396 -19.27 0.76 -9.83
C SER A 396 -17.81 0.80 -10.25
N ASP A 397 -17.56 0.90 -11.54
CA ASP A 397 -16.21 1.03 -12.07
C ASP A 397 -16.10 2.31 -12.88
N ASN A 398 -15.01 3.03 -12.64
CA ASN A 398 -14.64 4.18 -13.43
C ASN A 398 -13.31 3.90 -14.12
N THR A 399 -13.28 4.03 -15.44
CA THR A 399 -12.06 3.95 -16.22
C THR A 399 -11.53 5.35 -16.50
N TYR A 400 -11.15 6.12 -15.47
CA TYR A 400 -10.28 7.27 -15.65
C TYR A 400 -8.83 6.85 -15.50
N SER A 401 -8.05 7.13 -16.53
CA SER A 401 -6.63 6.87 -16.54
C SER A 401 -5.86 8.09 -16.04
N TYR A 402 -4.74 7.80 -15.37
CA TYR A 402 -3.79 8.80 -14.89
C TYR A 402 -2.49 8.74 -15.69
N LYS A 403 -1.95 9.89 -16.08
CA LYS A 403 -0.61 9.98 -16.67
C LYS A 403 0.21 11.10 -16.04
N GLY A 404 1.33 10.73 -15.43
CA GLY A 404 2.37 11.67 -14.99
C GLY A 404 3.28 12.09 -16.15
N ILE A 405 3.41 13.39 -16.41
CA ILE A 405 4.33 14.00 -17.38
C ILE A 405 4.93 15.26 -16.75
N ASP A 406 6.26 15.37 -16.72
CA ASP A 406 7.00 16.54 -16.19
C ASP A 406 6.54 17.01 -14.79
N GLY A 407 6.29 16.04 -13.89
CA GLY A 407 5.83 16.30 -12.53
C GLY A 407 4.36 16.75 -12.42
N LYS A 408 3.60 16.76 -13.52
CA LYS A 408 2.16 17.01 -13.56
C LYS A 408 1.39 15.71 -13.80
N GLY A 409 0.25 15.57 -13.14
CA GLY A 409 -0.60 14.39 -13.25
C GLY A 409 -1.89 14.67 -14.01
N TYR A 410 -2.06 14.09 -15.19
CA TYR A 410 -3.22 14.31 -16.04
C TYR A 410 -4.23 13.17 -15.93
N TYR A 411 -5.52 13.50 -15.84
CA TYR A 411 -6.62 12.54 -15.76
C TYR A 411 -7.44 12.58 -17.03
N TYR A 412 -7.69 11.44 -17.65
CA TYR A 412 -8.40 11.36 -18.92
C TYR A 412 -9.31 10.13 -18.99
N PRO A 413 -10.41 10.19 -19.75
CA PRO A 413 -11.27 9.04 -19.98
C PRO A 413 -10.52 7.94 -20.74
N GLU A 414 -10.75 6.70 -20.35
CA GLU A 414 -10.18 5.55 -21.06
C GLU A 414 -10.98 5.22 -22.33
N PRO A 415 -10.32 4.92 -23.47
CA PRO A 415 -11.02 4.50 -24.68
C PRO A 415 -11.57 3.07 -24.59
N PRO A 416 -12.54 2.69 -25.44
CA PRO A 416 -13.18 1.38 -25.42
C PRO A 416 -12.23 0.29 -25.92
N TYR A 417 -11.42 -0.27 -25.01
CA TYR A 417 -10.40 -1.27 -25.37
C TYR A 417 -10.97 -2.49 -26.11
N ALA A 418 -12.15 -2.99 -25.69
CA ALA A 418 -12.79 -4.14 -26.32
C ALA A 418 -13.18 -3.88 -27.79
N GLU A 419 -13.63 -2.66 -28.11
CA GLU A 419 -13.96 -2.27 -29.49
C GLU A 419 -12.72 -2.09 -30.35
N ILE A 420 -11.64 -1.53 -29.77
CA ILE A 420 -10.34 -1.38 -30.42
C ILE A 420 -9.73 -2.75 -30.72
N ASP A 421 -9.75 -3.68 -29.76
CA ASP A 421 -9.28 -5.06 -29.93
C ASP A 421 -10.11 -5.80 -30.99
N ALA A 422 -11.43 -5.63 -30.99
CA ALA A 422 -12.29 -6.20 -32.02
C ALA A 422 -11.98 -5.63 -33.42
N ALA A 423 -11.72 -4.33 -33.55
CA ALA A 423 -11.30 -3.70 -34.79
C ALA A 423 -9.95 -4.24 -35.29
N TYR A 424 -8.96 -4.32 -34.39
CA TYR A 424 -7.66 -4.90 -34.70
C TYR A 424 -7.77 -6.36 -35.16
N LYS A 425 -8.60 -7.18 -34.50
CA LYS A 425 -8.87 -8.58 -34.89
C LYS A 425 -9.56 -8.71 -36.25
N ARG A 426 -10.25 -7.67 -36.73
CA ARG A 426 -10.79 -7.59 -38.10
C ARG A 426 -9.74 -7.17 -39.14
N GLY A 427 -8.51 -6.87 -38.72
CA GLY A 427 -7.42 -6.42 -39.58
C GLY A 427 -7.39 -4.90 -39.81
N GLU A 428 -8.11 -4.13 -39.01
CA GLU A 428 -8.06 -2.67 -39.08
C GLU A 428 -6.77 -2.15 -38.42
N GLU A 429 -6.19 -1.08 -38.98
CA GLU A 429 -4.99 -0.43 -38.42
C GLU A 429 -5.30 0.88 -37.70
N TYR A 430 -6.55 1.36 -37.79
CA TYR A 430 -7.00 2.62 -37.21
C TYR A 430 -8.35 2.41 -36.53
N PHE A 431 -8.60 3.18 -35.47
CA PHE A 431 -9.87 3.19 -34.76
C PHE A 431 -10.33 4.65 -34.62
N THR A 432 -11.61 4.92 -34.86
CA THR A 432 -12.18 6.26 -34.75
C THR A 432 -13.07 6.37 -33.53
N VAL A 433 -12.75 7.31 -32.65
CA VAL A 433 -13.57 7.63 -31.48
C VAL A 433 -14.83 8.38 -31.93
N SER A 434 -16.00 7.74 -31.81
CA SER A 434 -17.31 8.37 -31.98
C SER A 434 -17.72 9.30 -30.82
N GLU A 435 -18.71 10.17 -31.06
CA GLU A 435 -19.33 11.04 -30.04
C GLU A 435 -19.96 10.23 -28.89
N THR A 436 -20.47 9.03 -29.16
CA THR A 436 -21.05 8.15 -28.15
C THR A 436 -20.02 7.73 -27.11
N HIS A 437 -18.78 7.44 -27.53
CA HIS A 437 -17.70 7.13 -26.58
C HIS A 437 -17.35 8.33 -25.68
N LEU A 438 -17.51 9.56 -26.19
CA LEU A 438 -17.25 10.79 -25.44
C LEU A 438 -18.38 11.09 -24.44
N LYS A 439 -19.64 10.82 -24.78
CA LYS A 439 -20.78 10.98 -23.85
C LYS A 439 -20.74 10.00 -22.68
N GLY A 440 -20.08 8.86 -22.85
CA GLY A 440 -19.83 7.89 -21.78
C GLY A 440 -18.66 8.25 -20.86
N ALA A 441 -17.78 9.17 -21.26
CA ALA A 441 -16.54 9.50 -20.55
C ALA A 441 -16.73 10.00 -19.11
N GLY A 442 -17.94 10.47 -18.76
CA GLY A 442 -18.34 10.97 -17.45
C GLY A 442 -19.02 9.96 -16.54
N LYS A 443 -19.43 8.82 -17.10
CA LYS A 443 -20.42 7.94 -16.49
C LYS A 443 -19.86 6.55 -16.26
N ASN A 444 -20.43 5.89 -15.26
CA ASN A 444 -19.96 4.61 -14.78
C ASN A 444 -20.88 3.46 -15.11
N GLN A 445 -20.23 2.30 -15.14
CA GLN A 445 -20.78 0.99 -15.35
C GLN A 445 -20.85 0.23 -14.01
N PHE A 446 -21.88 -0.61 -13.85
CA PHE A 446 -22.04 -1.49 -12.68
C PHE A 446 -21.59 -2.90 -12.98
N PHE A 447 -20.75 -3.44 -12.11
CA PHE A 447 -20.33 -4.84 -12.17
C PHE A 447 -21.01 -5.64 -11.08
N ALA A 448 -21.32 -6.90 -11.38
CA ALA A 448 -21.90 -7.84 -10.44
C ALA A 448 -20.97 -9.04 -10.19
N ALA A 449 -21.00 -9.55 -8.96
CA ALA A 449 -20.29 -10.76 -8.53
C ALA A 449 -21.13 -11.54 -7.50
N ARG A 450 -21.02 -12.88 -7.49
CA ARG A 450 -21.75 -13.75 -6.53
C ARG A 450 -20.99 -13.99 -5.22
N GLU A 451 -19.67 -13.92 -5.25
CA GLU A 451 -18.81 -14.08 -4.08
C GLU A 451 -18.26 -12.70 -3.68
N LYS A 452 -17.97 -12.49 -2.39
CA LYS A 452 -17.37 -11.24 -1.89
C LYS A 452 -16.00 -11.06 -2.53
N PRO A 453 -15.77 -10.03 -3.35
CA PRO A 453 -14.48 -9.85 -4.00
C PRO A 453 -13.45 -9.35 -2.97
N ASN A 454 -12.18 -9.74 -3.14
CA ASN A 454 -11.01 -9.43 -2.30
C ASN A 454 -10.76 -10.31 -1.06
N GLU A 455 -11.51 -11.41 -0.88
CA GLU A 455 -11.11 -12.50 0.02
C GLU A 455 -10.70 -13.72 -0.83
N ALA A 456 -9.40 -14.01 -0.87
CA ALA A 456 -8.74 -15.13 -1.58
C ALA A 456 -8.57 -14.98 -3.11
N ASP A 457 -7.55 -15.69 -3.63
CA ASP A 457 -7.07 -15.81 -5.02
C ASP A 457 -8.10 -16.19 -6.10
N SER A 458 -9.40 -16.03 -5.82
CA SER A 458 -10.45 -16.17 -6.81
C SER A 458 -10.60 -14.87 -7.60
N TRP A 459 -9.90 -14.81 -8.74
CA TRP A 459 -10.25 -13.98 -9.91
C TRP A 459 -11.61 -14.41 -10.52
N LYS A 460 -12.61 -14.67 -9.66
CA LYS A 460 -13.90 -15.22 -10.04
C LYS A 460 -14.83 -14.09 -10.48
N LEU A 461 -15.37 -14.30 -11.67
CA LEU A 461 -16.49 -13.63 -12.32
C LEU A 461 -16.83 -12.21 -11.86
N ILE A 462 -16.42 -11.28 -12.71
CA ILE A 462 -16.90 -9.92 -12.77
C ILE A 462 -17.68 -9.85 -14.08
N THR A 463 -19.02 -9.76 -14.01
CA THR A 463 -19.84 -9.60 -15.22
C THR A 463 -20.28 -8.15 -15.33
N PRO A 464 -19.92 -7.44 -16.41
CA PRO A 464 -20.56 -6.17 -16.72
C PRO A 464 -22.05 -6.43 -16.96
N ILE A 465 -22.91 -5.58 -16.42
CA ILE A 465 -24.35 -5.61 -16.73
C ILE A 465 -24.51 -5.01 -18.12
N ASP A 466 -25.27 -5.62 -19.03
CA ASP A 466 -25.46 -5.06 -20.39
C ASP A 466 -25.94 -3.60 -20.30
N TYR A 467 -25.17 -2.66 -20.87
CA TYR A 467 -25.41 -1.23 -20.69
C TYR A 467 -26.18 -0.62 -21.85
N THR A 468 -27.08 0.30 -21.50
CA THR A 468 -27.65 1.31 -22.39
C THR A 468 -27.36 2.69 -21.79
N ASP A 469 -27.50 3.77 -22.57
CA ASP A 469 -27.22 5.13 -22.10
C ASP A 469 -27.99 5.53 -20.82
N ASN A 470 -29.14 4.88 -20.58
CA ASN A 470 -30.00 5.09 -19.42
C ASN A 470 -29.55 4.33 -18.15
N LEU A 471 -28.65 3.34 -18.30
CA LEU A 471 -28.10 2.55 -17.18
C LEU A 471 -26.79 3.14 -16.65
N MET A 472 -26.25 4.15 -17.34
CA MET A 472 -25.04 4.85 -16.96
C MET A 472 -25.33 5.96 -15.94
N VAL A 473 -24.69 5.90 -14.78
CA VAL A 473 -24.77 6.93 -13.74
C VAL A 473 -23.54 7.80 -13.72
N TRP A 474 -23.68 9.08 -13.38
CA TRP A 474 -22.51 9.91 -13.12
C TRP A 474 -21.79 9.41 -11.88
N GLN A 475 -20.53 9.08 -12.06
CA GLN A 475 -19.61 8.92 -10.94
C GLN A 475 -18.30 9.56 -11.34
N SER A 476 -17.82 10.38 -10.43
CA SER A 476 -16.50 10.94 -10.52
C SER A 476 -15.90 10.67 -9.15
N GLY A 477 -15.31 9.51 -8.91
CA GLY A 477 -14.83 9.18 -7.55
C GLY A 477 -14.40 7.74 -7.39
N GLY A 478 -13.59 7.48 -6.36
CA GLY A 478 -13.01 6.17 -6.08
C GLY A 478 -13.99 5.18 -5.44
N GLU A 479 -13.46 4.03 -5.03
CA GLU A 479 -14.20 2.83 -4.59
C GLU A 479 -15.18 3.00 -3.39
N LYS A 480 -15.22 4.19 -2.74
CA LYS A 480 -15.95 4.45 -1.49
C LYS A 480 -17.32 5.12 -1.65
N VAL A 481 -17.84 5.18 -2.88
CA VAL A 481 -19.03 5.96 -3.25
C VAL A 481 -20.35 5.19 -3.26
N LEU A 482 -20.31 3.89 -2.96
CA LEU A 482 -21.49 3.02 -2.97
C LEU A 482 -21.94 2.61 -1.56
N LEU A 483 -23.25 2.62 -1.31
CA LEU A 483 -23.85 2.13 -0.06
C LEU A 483 -25.06 1.22 -0.33
N ASN A 484 -25.34 0.28 0.58
CA ASN A 484 -26.65 -0.38 0.67
C ASN A 484 -27.51 0.36 1.70
N ILE A 485 -28.60 0.96 1.25
CA ILE A 485 -29.64 1.51 2.13
C ILE A 485 -30.94 0.79 1.81
N ASN A 486 -31.45 -0.01 2.76
CA ASN A 486 -32.71 -0.74 2.62
C ASN A 486 -32.82 -1.54 1.32
N ASN A 487 -31.75 -2.28 0.99
CA ASN A 487 -31.62 -3.11 -0.20
C ASN A 487 -31.61 -2.32 -1.53
N LYS A 488 -31.32 -1.01 -1.47
CA LYS A 488 -31.09 -0.16 -2.64
C LYS A 488 -29.64 0.28 -2.69
N VAL A 489 -29.08 0.29 -3.89
CA VAL A 489 -27.72 0.80 -4.09
C VAL A 489 -27.75 2.30 -4.22
N ILE A 490 -27.02 2.98 -3.33
CA ILE A 490 -26.86 4.44 -3.33
C ILE A 490 -25.48 4.76 -3.87
N GLN A 491 -25.44 5.40 -5.03
CA GLN A 491 -24.21 5.82 -5.72
C GLN A 491 -24.03 7.33 -5.58
N LEU A 492 -23.06 7.76 -4.78
CA LEU A 492 -22.71 9.16 -4.59
C LEU A 492 -22.02 9.71 -5.85
N VAL A 493 -22.27 10.99 -6.16
CA VAL A 493 -21.53 11.73 -7.19
C VAL A 493 -20.41 12.50 -6.50
N ASP A 494 -19.15 12.21 -6.83
CA ASP A 494 -18.01 12.87 -6.21
C ASP A 494 -17.49 14.04 -7.08
N TYR A 495 -17.93 15.25 -6.74
CA TYR A 495 -17.58 16.44 -7.49
C TYR A 495 -16.11 16.87 -7.34
N TYR A 496 -15.36 16.30 -6.40
CA TYR A 496 -13.94 16.61 -6.22
C TYR A 496 -13.08 16.02 -7.34
N GLN A 497 -13.37 14.79 -7.77
CA GLN A 497 -12.62 14.17 -8.86
C GLN A 497 -12.87 14.92 -10.19
N ILE A 498 -14.09 15.41 -10.44
CA ILE A 498 -14.43 16.33 -11.53
C ILE A 498 -13.60 17.61 -11.40
N ASP A 499 -13.56 18.21 -10.20
CA ASP A 499 -12.80 19.45 -9.97
C ASP A 499 -11.29 19.26 -10.20
N ILE A 500 -10.71 18.11 -9.80
CA ILE A 500 -9.32 17.74 -10.10
C ILE A 500 -9.09 17.69 -11.61
N MET A 501 -9.95 16.97 -12.34
CA MET A 501 -9.81 16.79 -13.79
C MET A 501 -9.81 18.13 -14.53
N LEU A 502 -10.55 19.11 -14.02
CA LEU A 502 -10.66 20.44 -14.60
C LEU A 502 -9.48 21.36 -14.26
N LYS A 503 -8.99 21.28 -13.02
CA LYS A 503 -8.09 22.31 -12.45
C LYS A 503 -6.66 21.84 -12.24
N SER A 504 -6.38 20.55 -12.18
CA SER A 504 -5.10 20.01 -11.70
C SER A 504 -4.57 18.86 -12.57
N PRO A 505 -3.85 19.17 -13.68
CA PRO A 505 -3.58 20.53 -14.18
C PRO A 505 -4.78 21.10 -14.95
N PRO A 506 -4.83 22.42 -15.21
CA PRO A 506 -5.92 23.03 -15.96
C PRO A 506 -6.08 22.37 -17.34
N ILE A 507 -7.33 22.17 -17.79
CA ILE A 507 -7.64 21.51 -19.07
C ILE A 507 -6.89 22.11 -20.27
N GLN A 508 -6.60 23.42 -20.23
CA GLN A 508 -5.84 24.12 -21.28
C GLN A 508 -4.39 23.61 -21.44
N SER A 509 -3.85 22.95 -20.42
CA SER A 509 -2.50 22.37 -20.44
C SER A 509 -2.42 20.94 -21.00
N TYR A 510 -3.56 20.35 -21.37
CA TYR A 510 -3.63 18.97 -21.88
C TYR A 510 -3.03 18.80 -23.28
N THR A 511 -2.63 19.88 -23.96
CA THR A 511 -1.82 19.80 -25.19
C THR A 511 -0.54 18.96 -25.00
N THR A 512 0.05 19.00 -23.80
CA THR A 512 1.24 18.18 -23.46
C THR A 512 0.89 16.69 -23.46
N LEU A 513 -0.25 16.32 -22.87
CA LEU A 513 -0.74 14.95 -22.85
C LEU A 513 -1.12 14.47 -24.26
N LEU A 514 -1.80 15.32 -25.04
CA LEU A 514 -2.16 15.04 -26.42
C LEU A 514 -0.93 14.73 -27.27
N ASN A 515 0.09 15.59 -27.20
CA ASN A 515 1.35 15.39 -27.93
C ASN A 515 2.05 14.09 -27.50
N TYR A 516 2.07 13.80 -26.19
CA TYR A 516 2.61 12.55 -25.67
C TYR A 516 1.90 11.33 -26.29
N PHE A 517 0.56 11.31 -26.33
CA PHE A 517 -0.16 10.18 -26.91
C PHE A 517 0.07 10.03 -28.41
N ARG A 518 0.09 11.14 -29.17
CA ARG A 518 0.39 11.10 -30.61
C ARG A 518 1.82 10.61 -30.89
N GLU A 519 2.80 11.02 -30.09
CA GLU A 519 4.19 10.55 -30.24
C GLU A 519 4.29 9.04 -30.00
N TRP A 520 3.64 8.53 -28.95
CA TRP A 520 3.63 7.09 -28.66
C TRP A 520 2.85 6.27 -29.69
N ALA A 521 1.70 6.76 -30.16
CA ALA A 521 0.96 6.13 -31.25
C ALA A 521 1.85 5.97 -32.49
N LYS A 522 2.56 7.04 -32.88
CA LYS A 522 3.51 7.02 -34.00
C LYS A 522 4.64 6.02 -33.77
N LYS A 523 5.26 6.02 -32.59
CA LYS A 523 6.34 5.09 -32.22
C LYS A 523 5.90 3.63 -32.34
N PHE A 524 4.73 3.27 -31.83
CA PHE A 524 4.23 1.90 -31.93
C PHE A 524 3.85 1.50 -33.36
N ARG A 525 3.42 2.46 -34.18
CA ARG A 525 3.02 2.23 -35.57
C ARG A 525 4.20 2.09 -36.53
N GLU A 526 5.15 3.02 -36.47
CA GLU A 526 6.34 3.05 -37.34
C GLU A 526 7.48 2.17 -36.79
N GLY A 527 7.41 1.90 -35.50
CA GLY A 527 8.35 1.11 -34.73
C GLY A 527 9.45 1.93 -34.05
N TYR A 528 9.94 1.41 -32.92
CA TYR A 528 11.06 1.99 -32.19
C TYR A 528 11.92 0.90 -31.55
N TYR A 529 13.18 1.22 -31.26
CA TYR A 529 14.06 0.33 -30.52
C TYR A 529 13.86 0.47 -29.01
N ASP A 530 13.51 -0.63 -28.34
CA ASP A 530 13.38 -0.70 -26.89
C ASP A 530 14.62 -1.37 -26.28
N SER A 531 15.39 -0.60 -25.51
CA SER A 531 16.63 -1.06 -24.89
C SER A 531 16.42 -2.04 -23.74
N PHE A 532 15.24 -2.06 -23.10
CA PHE A 532 14.91 -3.01 -22.05
C PHE A 532 14.50 -4.36 -22.61
N GLN A 533 13.77 -4.38 -23.73
CA GLN A 533 13.40 -5.61 -24.42
C GLN A 533 14.47 -6.08 -25.41
N GLY A 534 15.47 -5.25 -25.71
CA GLY A 534 16.60 -5.58 -26.57
C GLY A 534 16.23 -5.75 -28.05
N GLY A 535 15.16 -5.09 -28.50
CA GLY A 535 14.59 -5.32 -29.83
C GLY A 535 13.79 -4.15 -30.38
N PHE A 536 13.47 -4.24 -31.68
CA PHE A 536 12.59 -3.28 -32.35
C PHE A 536 11.13 -3.70 -32.14
N ILE A 537 10.29 -2.79 -31.66
CA ILE A 537 8.89 -3.04 -31.34
C ILE A 537 8.01 -2.33 -32.36
N ILE A 538 7.10 -3.07 -32.99
CA ILE A 538 5.95 -2.56 -33.75
C ILE A 538 4.70 -3.22 -33.16
N ASP A 539 3.71 -2.42 -32.79
CA ASP A 539 2.46 -2.90 -32.21
C ASP A 539 1.29 -2.01 -32.65
N ILE A 540 0.56 -2.46 -33.67
CA ILE A 540 -0.56 -1.71 -34.26
C ILE A 540 -1.73 -1.58 -33.29
N GLN A 541 -2.02 -2.62 -32.49
CA GLN A 541 -3.11 -2.56 -31.51
C GLN A 541 -2.82 -1.49 -30.46
N THR A 542 -1.59 -1.47 -29.93
CA THR A 542 -1.15 -0.45 -28.99
C THR A 542 -1.15 0.93 -29.64
N ALA A 543 -0.72 1.06 -30.90
CA ALA A 543 -0.80 2.33 -31.64
C ALA A 543 -2.24 2.85 -31.77
N MET A 544 -3.19 2.00 -32.17
CA MET A 544 -4.63 2.35 -32.26
C MET A 544 -5.18 2.86 -30.93
N TYR A 545 -4.75 2.24 -29.82
CA TYR A 545 -5.18 2.65 -28.50
C TYR A 545 -4.61 4.00 -28.06
N TYR A 546 -3.34 4.30 -28.38
CA TYR A 546 -2.77 5.63 -28.15
C TYR A 546 -3.40 6.70 -29.06
N ASP A 547 -3.73 6.36 -30.31
CA ASP A 547 -4.49 7.26 -31.21
C ASP A 547 -5.87 7.57 -30.63
N ALA A 548 -6.61 6.56 -30.15
CA ALA A 548 -7.90 6.75 -29.52
C ALA A 548 -7.83 7.61 -28.24
N ARG A 549 -6.80 7.42 -27.40
CA ARG A 549 -6.54 8.29 -26.24
C ARG A 549 -6.30 9.73 -26.66
N ALA A 550 -5.53 9.95 -27.71
CA ALA A 550 -5.28 11.28 -28.24
C ALA A 550 -6.58 11.94 -28.74
N ASP A 551 -7.40 11.21 -29.51
CA ASP A 551 -8.69 11.70 -30.00
C ASP A 551 -9.65 12.06 -28.85
N MET A 552 -9.73 11.20 -27.82
CA MET A 552 -10.55 11.48 -26.62
C MET A 552 -10.07 12.71 -25.86
N VAL A 553 -8.76 12.85 -25.64
CA VAL A 553 -8.19 14.03 -24.96
C VAL A 553 -8.43 15.30 -25.77
N GLU A 554 -8.27 15.24 -27.09
CA GLU A 554 -8.52 16.39 -27.95
C GLU A 554 -9.98 16.83 -27.91
N ALA A 555 -10.92 15.88 -27.98
CA ALA A 555 -12.35 16.16 -27.88
C ALA A 555 -12.73 16.68 -26.48
N TYR A 556 -12.15 16.09 -25.44
CA TYR A 556 -12.30 16.52 -24.06
C TYR A 556 -11.84 17.98 -23.90
N MET A 557 -10.67 18.36 -24.43
CA MET A 557 -10.19 19.75 -24.36
C MET A 557 -11.16 20.77 -24.99
N LYS A 558 -11.88 20.40 -26.05
CA LYS A 558 -12.81 21.28 -26.75
C LYS A 558 -14.12 21.47 -25.98
N ASN A 559 -14.74 20.37 -25.52
CA ASN A 559 -16.10 20.38 -24.97
C ASN A 559 -16.20 19.70 -23.58
N TYR A 560 -15.15 19.72 -22.76
CA TYR A 560 -15.11 19.00 -21.47
C TYR A 560 -16.37 19.19 -20.62
N LYS A 561 -16.91 20.42 -20.54
CA LYS A 561 -18.11 20.71 -19.73
C LYS A 561 -19.34 19.91 -20.15
N GLU A 562 -19.46 19.55 -21.42
CA GLU A 562 -20.56 18.73 -21.93
C GLU A 562 -20.36 17.25 -21.57
N TYR A 563 -19.11 16.80 -21.49
CA TYR A 563 -18.79 15.37 -21.32
C TYR A 563 -18.49 14.92 -19.90
N ILE A 564 -18.13 15.83 -18.98
CA ILE A 564 -17.76 15.46 -17.59
C ILE A 564 -18.60 16.14 -16.50
N MET A 565 -19.39 17.15 -16.85
CA MET A 565 -20.18 17.87 -15.85
C MET A 565 -21.64 17.41 -15.94
N PRO A 566 -22.25 16.92 -14.83
CA PRO A 566 -23.65 16.51 -14.82
C PRO A 566 -24.61 17.57 -15.36
N ASP A 567 -25.66 17.18 -16.06
CA ASP A 567 -26.67 18.13 -16.58
C ASP A 567 -27.48 18.81 -15.49
N ASP A 568 -27.69 18.12 -14.38
CA ASP A 568 -28.35 18.64 -13.19
C ASP A 568 -27.43 18.54 -11.96
N ALA A 569 -27.75 19.30 -10.92
CA ALA A 569 -27.12 19.13 -9.62
C ALA A 569 -27.68 17.88 -8.94
N ILE A 570 -26.86 16.84 -8.83
CA ILE A 570 -27.27 15.52 -8.35
C ILE A 570 -26.34 15.13 -7.22
N THR A 571 -26.90 14.81 -6.05
CA THR A 571 -26.06 14.38 -4.92
C THR A 571 -25.69 12.90 -5.02
N HIS A 572 -26.66 12.08 -5.43
CA HIS A 572 -26.52 10.64 -5.58
C HIS A 572 -27.60 10.08 -6.52
N TYR A 573 -27.41 8.82 -6.91
CA TYR A 573 -28.40 8.01 -7.60
C TYR A 573 -28.88 6.89 -6.69
N THR A 574 -30.18 6.62 -6.72
CA THR A 574 -30.73 5.36 -6.23
C THR A 574 -30.77 4.38 -7.39
N VAL A 575 -30.18 3.21 -7.21
CA VAL A 575 -30.04 2.17 -8.23
C VAL A 575 -30.72 0.89 -7.74
N GLU A 576 -31.71 0.44 -8.51
CA GLU A 576 -32.49 -0.76 -8.23
C GLU A 576 -32.30 -1.78 -9.35
N PHE A 577 -31.82 -2.97 -9.00
CA PHE A 577 -31.61 -4.07 -9.93
C PHE A 577 -32.86 -4.96 -9.97
N ARG A 578 -33.53 -5.02 -11.12
CA ARG A 578 -34.72 -5.86 -11.36
C ARG A 578 -34.33 -7.12 -12.13
N TYR A 579 -34.74 -8.26 -11.60
CA TYR A 579 -34.45 -9.60 -12.09
C TYR A 579 -35.62 -10.21 -12.83
#